data_AF-A0A6L9EBG2-F1
#
_entry.id   AF-A0A6L9EBG2-F1
#
_cell.length_a   1.000
_cell.length_b   1.000
_cell.length_c   1.000
_cell.angle_alpha   90.00
_cell.angle_beta   90.00
_cell.angle_gamma   90.00
#
_symmetry.space_group_name_H-M   'P 1'
#
loop_
_entity.id
_entity.type
_entity.pdbx_description
1 polymer ?
#
loop_
_entity_poly.entity_id
_entity_poly.type
_entity_poly.pdbx_seq_one_letter_code
_entity_poly.pdbx_strand_id
1 'polypeptide(L)'
;MEKRFKHIRAFVIIGLIVIGGGLVLNYTEQQKSLKKQGYQLITRQSDSGDWYYEIYFGESLKIRQRTIPGISGNQPFASEKQARGIGNLVLEKLQEGQAPIITSEDLKKYGFAHQK
;
A
#
# COMPACT_ATOMS: atom_id res chain seq x y z
N MET A 1 -27.90 -54.57 6.52
CA MET A 1 -27.67 -53.55 5.47
C MET A 1 -27.55 -52.12 5.99
N GLU A 2 -28.21 -51.73 7.09
CA GLU A 2 -28.16 -50.36 7.66
C GLU A 2 -26.76 -49.87 8.09
N LYS A 3 -25.90 -50.74 8.62
CA LYS A 3 -24.56 -50.34 9.08
C LYS A 3 -23.70 -49.74 7.96
N ARG A 4 -23.87 -50.22 6.73
CA ARG A 4 -23.12 -49.73 5.56
C ARG A 4 -23.55 -48.33 5.16
N PHE A 5 -24.86 -48.03 5.26
CA PHE A 5 -25.41 -46.69 5.01
C PHE A 5 -24.92 -45.63 6.01
N LYS A 6 -24.70 -45.99 7.28
CA LYS A 6 -24.14 -45.06 8.29
C LYS A 6 -22.73 -44.58 7.91
N HIS A 7 -21.86 -45.48 7.47
CA HIS A 7 -20.49 -45.13 7.08
C HIS A 7 -20.47 -44.33 5.77
N ILE A 8 -21.33 -44.68 4.80
CA ILE A 8 -21.47 -43.93 3.55
C ILE A 8 -21.88 -42.47 3.83
N ARG A 9 -22.87 -42.26 4.70
CA ARG A 9 -23.29 -40.90 5.09
C ARG A 9 -22.16 -40.12 5.79
N ALA A 10 -21.41 -40.76 6.67
CA ALA A 10 -20.28 -40.13 7.34
C ALA A 10 -19.18 -39.70 6.35
N PHE A 11 -18.84 -40.55 5.38
CA PHE A 11 -17.86 -40.21 4.34
C PHE A 11 -18.32 -39.06 3.44
N VAL A 12 -19.60 -39.01 3.07
CA VAL A 12 -20.17 -37.90 2.28
C VAL A 12 -20.09 -36.58 3.04
N ILE A 13 -20.41 -36.57 4.35
CA ILE A 13 -20.33 -35.36 5.17
C ILE A 13 -18.89 -34.86 5.28
N ILE A 14 -17.93 -35.76 5.52
CA ILE A 14 -16.51 -35.40 5.58
C ILE A 14 -16.04 -34.81 4.23
N GLY A 15 -16.42 -35.44 3.12
CA GLY A 15 -16.09 -34.94 1.78
C GLY A 15 -16.63 -33.53 1.53
N LEU A 16 -17.90 -33.27 1.90
CA LEU A 16 -18.51 -31.95 1.78
C LEU A 16 -17.83 -30.89 2.66
N ILE A 17 -17.39 -31.24 3.86
CA ILE A 17 -16.64 -30.34 4.75
C ILE A 17 -15.27 -30.01 4.16
N VAL A 18 -14.58 -31.00 3.59
CA VAL A 18 -13.26 -30.78 2.96
C VAL A 18 -13.39 -29.90 1.72
N ILE A 19 -14.39 -30.16 0.86
CA ILE A 19 -14.65 -29.34 -0.33
C ILE A 19 -15.07 -27.92 0.08
N GLY A 20 -16.01 -27.78 1.01
CA GLY A 20 -16.47 -26.49 1.51
C GLY A 20 -15.34 -25.69 2.16
N GLY A 21 -14.52 -26.33 3.00
CA GLY A 21 -13.35 -25.72 3.62
C GLY A 21 -12.31 -25.28 2.60
N GLY A 22 -11.99 -26.12 1.62
CA GLY A 22 -11.07 -25.77 0.53
C GLY A 22 -11.55 -24.59 -0.32
N LEU A 23 -12.85 -24.52 -0.61
CA LEU A 23 -13.45 -23.38 -1.30
C LEU A 23 -13.33 -22.11 -0.44
N VAL A 24 -13.74 -22.15 0.84
CA VAL A 24 -13.66 -21.00 1.75
C VAL A 24 -12.23 -20.47 1.85
N LEU A 25 -11.22 -21.34 2.00
CA LEU A 25 -9.81 -20.93 2.08
C LEU A 25 -9.36 -20.19 0.81
N ASN A 26 -9.71 -20.67 -0.39
CA ASN A 26 -9.40 -20.00 -1.66
C ASN A 26 -10.12 -18.65 -1.82
N TYR A 27 -11.37 -18.53 -1.36
CA TYR A 27 -12.11 -17.26 -1.39
C TYR A 27 -11.45 -16.19 -0.52
N THR A 28 -10.87 -16.56 0.63
CA THR A 28 -10.17 -15.62 1.52
C THR A 28 -8.93 -15.01 0.88
N GLU A 29 -8.11 -15.81 0.18
CA GLU A 29 -6.89 -15.34 -0.50
C GLU A 29 -7.22 -14.35 -1.62
N GLN A 30 -8.26 -14.64 -2.42
CA GLN A 30 -8.67 -13.79 -3.53
C GLN A 30 -9.15 -12.40 -3.07
N GLN A 31 -9.94 -12.34 -1.98
CA GLN A 31 -10.40 -11.08 -1.39
C GLN A 31 -9.26 -10.19 -0.88
N LYS A 32 -8.19 -10.79 -0.35
CA LYS A 32 -7.03 -10.06 0.16
C LYS A 32 -6.29 -9.30 -0.96
N SER A 33 -6.27 -9.85 -2.18
CA SER A 33 -5.69 -9.17 -3.35
C SER A 33 -6.58 -8.04 -3.89
N LEU A 34 -7.90 -8.22 -3.86
CA LEU A 34 -8.87 -7.21 -4.32
C LEU A 34 -8.95 -6.01 -3.36
N LYS A 35 -8.78 -6.23 -2.05
CA LYS A 35 -8.73 -5.14 -1.06
C LYS A 35 -7.46 -4.27 -1.12
N LYS A 36 -6.42 -4.71 -1.84
CA LYS A 36 -5.19 -3.94 -2.08
C LYS A 36 -5.33 -2.92 -3.22
N GLN A 37 -6.52 -2.76 -3.81
CA GLN A 37 -6.75 -1.77 -4.86
C GLN A 37 -6.86 -0.37 -4.24
N GLY A 38 -5.75 0.36 -4.29
CA GLY A 38 -5.63 1.73 -3.81
C GLY A 38 -4.18 2.15 -3.78
N TYR A 39 -3.95 3.46 -3.83
CA TYR A 39 -2.60 3.98 -3.61
C TYR A 39 -2.22 3.84 -2.12
N GLN A 40 -1.00 3.40 -1.86
CA GLN A 40 -0.44 3.22 -0.52
C GLN A 40 0.87 3.98 -0.39
N LEU A 41 0.97 4.82 0.65
CA LEU A 41 2.18 5.56 0.99
C LEU A 41 2.99 4.80 2.04
N ILE A 42 4.28 4.62 1.78
CA ILE A 42 5.24 4.04 2.71
C ILE A 42 6.43 4.99 2.83
N THR A 43 6.86 5.29 4.05
CA THR A 43 8.09 6.02 4.33
C THR A 43 9.20 5.05 4.72
N ARG A 44 10.43 5.34 4.28
CA ARG A 44 11.61 4.54 4.59
C ARG A 44 12.80 5.44 4.86
N GLN A 45 13.72 4.94 5.66
CA GLN A 45 15.03 5.54 5.85
C GLN A 45 16.04 4.84 4.94
N SER A 46 17.01 5.60 4.43
CA SER A 46 18.13 5.10 3.63
C SER A 46 19.33 4.77 4.52
N ASP A 47 20.32 4.11 3.95
CA ASP A 47 21.55 3.73 4.66
C ASP A 47 22.36 4.95 5.16
N SER A 48 22.20 6.11 4.52
CA SER A 48 22.80 7.39 4.95
C SER A 48 22.04 8.09 6.09
N GLY A 49 20.90 7.54 6.52
CA GLY A 49 20.03 8.13 7.54
C GLY A 49 18.98 9.09 7.00
N ASP A 50 19.00 9.39 5.70
CA ASP A 50 18.02 10.25 5.02
C ASP A 50 16.68 9.55 4.84
N TRP A 51 15.59 10.30 4.84
CA TRP A 51 14.24 9.77 4.63
C TRP A 51 13.77 9.92 3.18
N TYR A 52 12.91 9.00 2.76
CA TYR A 52 12.24 9.03 1.47
C TYR A 52 10.86 8.40 1.57
N TYR A 53 10.03 8.61 0.55
CA TYR A 53 8.74 7.96 0.47
C TYR A 53 8.55 7.20 -0.84
N GLU A 54 7.67 6.22 -0.77
CA GLU A 54 7.24 5.37 -1.88
C GLU A 54 5.72 5.35 -1.94
N ILE A 55 5.18 5.43 -3.16
CA ILE A 55 3.76 5.23 -3.41
C ILE A 55 3.60 3.99 -4.27
N TYR A 56 2.79 3.06 -3.78
CA TYR A 56 2.44 1.82 -4.43
C TYR A 56 1.00 1.85 -4.91
N PHE A 57 0.69 1.14 -5.98
CA PHE A 57 -0.69 0.79 -6.35
C PHE A 57 -0.78 -0.74 -6.41
N GLY A 58 -1.48 -1.31 -5.43
CA GLY A 58 -1.38 -2.75 -5.16
C GLY A 58 0.05 -3.15 -4.79
N GLU A 59 0.69 -3.96 -5.64
CA GLU A 59 2.07 -4.43 -5.42
C GLU A 59 3.09 -3.69 -6.30
N SER A 60 2.62 -2.84 -7.21
CA SER A 60 3.46 -2.07 -8.12
C SER A 60 3.92 -0.77 -7.46
N LEU A 61 5.24 -0.58 -7.35
CA LEU A 61 5.83 0.73 -7.04
C LEU A 61 5.52 1.71 -8.17
N LYS A 62 4.94 2.87 -7.85
CA LYS A 62 4.61 3.94 -8.81
C LYS A 62 5.51 5.14 -8.67
N ILE A 63 5.80 5.56 -7.44
CA ILE A 63 6.67 6.70 -7.17
C ILE A 63 7.66 6.32 -6.08
N ARG A 64 8.93 6.69 -6.25
CA ARG A 64 9.96 6.65 -5.22
C ARG A 64 10.67 7.99 -5.21
N GLN A 65 10.47 8.76 -4.15
CA GLN A 65 10.98 10.12 -4.07
C GLN A 65 12.00 10.23 -2.94
N ARG A 66 13.29 10.30 -3.31
CA ARG A 66 14.40 10.38 -2.36
C ARG A 66 14.72 11.81 -1.91
N THR A 67 14.31 12.79 -2.69
CA THR A 67 14.63 14.21 -2.48
C THR A 67 13.37 15.07 -2.50
N ILE A 68 13.42 16.25 -1.91
CA ILE A 68 12.27 17.14 -1.84
C ILE A 68 11.93 17.66 -3.26
N PRO A 69 10.74 17.37 -3.81
CA PRO A 69 10.35 17.88 -5.11
C PRO A 69 10.19 19.40 -5.08
N GLY A 70 10.59 20.09 -6.15
CA GLY A 70 10.44 21.55 -6.27
C GLY A 70 11.50 22.38 -5.56
N ILE A 71 12.51 21.76 -4.94
CA ILE A 71 13.68 22.45 -4.38
C ILE A 71 14.92 22.12 -5.22
N SER A 72 15.74 23.13 -5.49
CA SER A 72 17.02 22.97 -6.20
C SER A 72 18.08 22.32 -5.32
N GLY A 73 18.89 21.45 -5.92
CA GLY A 73 19.84 20.61 -5.21
C GLY A 73 19.14 19.36 -4.68
N ASN A 74 19.81 18.21 -4.75
CA ASN A 74 19.27 16.90 -4.34
C ASN A 74 19.11 16.81 -2.81
N GLN A 75 18.26 17.66 -2.23
CA GLN A 75 18.05 17.74 -0.79
C GLN A 75 17.20 16.55 -0.33
N PRO A 76 17.73 15.68 0.54
CA PRO A 76 16.95 14.60 1.13
C PRO A 76 15.92 15.12 2.14
N PHE A 77 14.96 14.27 2.51
CA PHE A 77 14.08 14.59 3.64
C PHE A 77 14.82 14.32 4.96
N ALA A 78 14.85 15.32 5.85
CA ALA A 78 15.56 15.21 7.13
C ALA A 78 14.81 14.35 8.16
N SER A 79 13.52 14.09 7.94
CA SER A 79 12.69 13.28 8.85
C SER A 79 11.60 12.50 8.14
N GLU A 80 11.13 11.43 8.79
CA GLU A 80 9.98 10.68 8.33
C GLU A 80 8.74 11.57 8.17
N LYS A 81 8.52 12.49 9.12
CA LYS A 81 7.38 13.41 9.11
C LYS A 81 7.36 14.28 7.85
N GLN A 82 8.53 14.74 7.43
CA GLN A 82 8.72 15.51 6.20
C GLN A 82 8.40 14.67 4.95
N ALA A 83 9.01 13.48 4.83
CA ALA A 83 8.75 12.57 3.71
C ALA A 83 7.28 12.15 3.64
N ARG A 84 6.67 11.85 4.79
CA ARG A 84 5.25 11.47 4.91
C ARG A 84 4.32 12.63 4.56
N GLY A 85 4.64 13.85 4.99
CA GLY A 85 3.83 15.03 4.71
C GLY A 85 3.70 15.30 3.21
N ILE A 86 4.83 15.35 2.52
CA ILE A 86 4.85 15.53 1.05
C ILE A 86 4.28 14.30 0.34
N GLY A 87 4.61 13.09 0.81
CA GLY A 87 4.06 11.86 0.27
C GLY A 87 2.53 11.80 0.33
N ASN A 88 1.90 12.28 1.41
CA ASN A 88 0.45 12.34 1.55
C ASN A 88 -0.18 13.34 0.57
N LEU A 89 0.46 14.48 0.36
CA LEU A 89 -0.02 15.45 -0.63
C LEU A 89 0.02 14.88 -2.05
N VAL A 90 1.10 14.16 -2.40
CA VAL A 90 1.18 13.46 -3.68
C VAL A 90 0.12 12.37 -3.78
N LEU A 91 -0.10 11.62 -2.70
CA LEU A 91 -1.13 10.58 -2.62
C LEU A 91 -2.53 11.15 -2.87
N GLU A 92 -2.86 12.28 -2.24
CA GLU A 92 -4.13 12.99 -2.40
C GLU A 92 -4.34 13.43 -3.85
N LYS A 93 -3.35 14.09 -4.46
CA LYS A 93 -3.42 14.50 -5.89
C LYS A 93 -3.62 13.30 -6.82
N LEU A 94 -2.94 12.17 -6.56
CA LEU A 94 -3.11 10.95 -7.34
C LEU A 94 -4.51 10.33 -7.19
N GLN A 95 -5.08 10.38 -5.99
CA GLN A 95 -6.44 9.90 -5.72
C GLN A 95 -7.49 10.78 -6.40
N GLU A 96 -7.24 12.08 -6.53
CA GLU A 96 -8.08 13.03 -7.25
C GLU A 96 -7.89 12.99 -8.78
N GLY A 97 -6.97 12.14 -9.29
CA GLY A 97 -6.66 12.06 -10.73
C GLY A 97 -5.87 13.27 -11.26
N GLN A 98 -5.29 14.07 -10.38
CA GLN A 98 -4.49 15.24 -10.72
C GLN A 98 -3.01 14.86 -10.91
N ALA A 99 -2.29 15.74 -11.60
CA ALA A 99 -0.84 15.60 -11.72
C ALA A 99 -0.17 15.80 -10.34
N PRO A 100 0.75 14.91 -9.92
CA PRO A 100 1.43 14.97 -8.62
C PRO A 100 2.53 16.05 -8.55
N ILE A 101 2.23 17.26 -9.02
CA ILE A 101 3.18 18.39 -9.02
C ILE A 101 3.09 19.10 -7.67
N ILE A 102 4.22 19.24 -6.99
CA ILE A 102 4.31 19.97 -5.70
C ILE A 102 4.77 21.40 -5.97
N THR A 103 4.00 22.38 -5.49
CA THR A 103 4.32 23.80 -5.67
C THR A 103 5.11 24.38 -4.50
N SER A 104 5.66 25.58 -4.68
CA SER A 104 6.35 26.30 -3.60
C SER A 104 5.43 26.63 -2.42
N GLU A 105 4.13 26.83 -2.65
CA GLU A 105 3.15 27.04 -1.58
C GLU A 105 2.90 25.76 -0.77
N ASP A 106 2.81 24.62 -1.46
CA ASP A 106 2.69 23.30 -0.82
C ASP A 106 3.87 23.05 0.12
N LEU A 107 5.09 23.37 -0.32
CA LEU A 107 6.32 23.21 0.45
C LEU A 107 6.34 24.08 1.73
N LYS A 108 5.85 25.33 1.66
CA LYS A 108 5.77 26.22 2.84
C LYS A 108 4.91 25.62 3.95
N LYS A 109 3.80 24.97 3.60
CA LYS A 109 2.88 24.32 4.56
C LYS A 109 3.56 23.23 5.38
N TYR A 110 4.56 22.55 4.83
CA TYR A 110 5.31 21.48 5.49
C TYR A 110 6.66 21.93 6.07
N GLY A 111 6.91 23.24 6.13
CA GLY A 111 8.10 23.81 6.75
C GLY A 111 9.34 23.81 5.84
N PHE A 112 9.18 23.54 4.54
CA PHE A 112 10.24 23.74 3.57
C PHE A 112 10.19 25.20 3.08
N ALA A 113 10.84 26.09 3.83
CA ALA A 113 10.97 27.49 3.44
C ALA A 113 12.02 27.65 2.35
N HIS A 114 11.73 28.45 1.32
CA HIS A 114 12.75 28.95 0.39
C HIS A 114 13.84 29.68 1.17
N GLN A 115 15.06 29.14 1.21
CA GLN A 115 16.23 29.96 1.43
C GLN A 115 16.50 30.72 0.12
N LYS A 116 16.29 32.04 0.19
CA LYS A 116 16.76 33.00 -0.81
C LYS A 116 18.23 33.30 -0.56
#